data_AF-A0A1X0SWU6-F1
#
_entry.id   AF-A0A1X0SWU6-F1
#
_cell.length_a   1.000
_cell.length_b   1.000
_cell.length_c   1.000
_cell.angle_alpha   90.00
_cell.angle_beta   90.00
_cell.angle_gamma   90.00
#
_symmetry.space_group_name_H-M   'P 1'
#
loop_
_entity.id
_entity.type
_entity.pdbx_description
1 polymer ?
#
loop_
_entity_poly.entity_id
_entity_poly.type
_entity_poly.pdbx_seq_one_letter_code
_entity_poly.pdbx_strand_id
1 'polypeptide(L)' 'MALMMGSLYDALRSANVDDEKARKAAEEVADYQKQIGEIRTDLAVLKWMTGIGVAGIVALLVRSFVS' A
#
# COMPACT_ATOMS: atom_id res chain seq x y z
N MET A 1 -4.76 3.45 19.05
CA MET A 1 -4.51 2.02 19.31
C MET A 1 -3.44 1.59 18.32
N ALA A 2 -2.22 1.32 18.78
CA ALA A 2 -1.21 0.76 17.88
C ALA A 2 -1.72 -0.60 17.43
N LEU A 3 -1.97 -0.76 16.13
CA LEU A 3 -2.19 -2.09 15.57
C LEU A 3 -0.81 -2.76 15.63
N MET A 4 -0.70 -3.86 16.36
CA MET A 4 0.49 -4.70 16.33
C MET A 4 0.23 -5.87 15.39
N MET A 5 1.24 -6.29 14.62
CA MET A 5 1.16 -7.54 13.88
C MET A 5 1.24 -8.72 14.84
N GLY A 6 0.08 -9.25 15.26
CA GLY A 6 -0.02 -10.37 16.20
C GLY A 6 0.79 -11.60 15.74
N SER A 7 0.78 -11.91 14.45
CA SER A 7 1.57 -13.00 13.88
C SER A 7 3.10 -12.79 14.01
N LEU A 8 3.56 -11.55 13.86
CA LEU A 8 4.98 -11.21 14.03
C LEU A 8 5.37 -11.25 15.51
N TYR A 9 4.52 -10.71 16.38
CA TYR A 9 4.71 -10.77 17.83
C TYR A 9 4.79 -12.23 18.33
N ASP A 10 3.85 -13.08 17.90
CA ASP A 10 3.79 -14.50 18.28
C ASP A 10 5.03 -15.26 17.79
N ALA A 11 5.46 -15.00 16.55
CA ALA A 11 6.69 -15.57 16.00
C ALA A 11 7.93 -15.15 16.82
N LEU A 12 8.05 -13.87 17.19
CA LEU A 12 9.16 -13.38 18.01
C LEU A 12 9.13 -13.97 19.42
N ARG A 13 7.94 -14.10 20.03
CA ARG A 13 7.80 -14.77 21.33
C ARG A 13 8.13 -16.26 21.26
N SER A 14 7.77 -16.95 20.17
CA SER A 14 8.16 -18.35 19.95
C SER A 14 9.69 -18.53 19.81
N ALA A 15 10.39 -17.48 19.37
CA ALA A 15 11.85 -17.41 19.31
C ALA A 15 12.49 -16.92 20.62
N ASN A 16 11.71 -16.84 21.71
CA ASN A 16 12.15 -16.42 23.04
C ASN A 16 12.68 -14.97 23.12
N VAL A 17 12.19 -14.09 22.24
CA VAL A 17 12.50 -12.64 22.26
C VAL A 17 11.77 -11.97 23.43
N ASP A 18 12.43 -10.98 24.05
CA ASP A 18 11.83 -10.15 25.11
C ASP A 18 10.50 -9.53 24.67
N ASP A 19 9.51 -9.53 25.56
CA ASP A 19 8.14 -9.05 25.30
C ASP A 19 8.09 -7.64 24.70
N GLU A 20 8.79 -6.70 25.34
CA GLU A 20 8.81 -5.30 24.92
C GLU A 20 9.46 -5.13 23.54
N LYS A 21 10.48 -5.94 23.22
CA LYS A 21 11.14 -5.92 21.90
C LYS A 21 10.24 -6.53 20.83
N ALA A 22 9.57 -7.64 21.15
CA ALA A 22 8.63 -8.30 20.26
C ALA A 22 7.45 -7.38 19.92
N ARG A 23 6.90 -6.68 20.92
CA ARG A 23 5.81 -5.72 20.72
C ARG A 23 6.24 -4.55 19.85
N LYS A 24 7.37 -3.91 20.16
CA LYS A 24 7.87 -2.77 19.36
C LYS A 24 8.11 -3.14 17.90
N ALA A 25 8.74 -4.29 17.64
CA ALA A 25 8.95 -4.76 16.28
C ALA A 25 7.61 -5.01 15.55
N ALA A 26 6.63 -5.61 16.24
CA ALA A 26 5.31 -5.86 15.68
C ALA A 26 4.51 -4.58 15.40
N GLU A 27 4.66 -3.54 16.24
CA GLU A 27 4.06 -2.21 16.04
C GLU A 27 4.71 -1.46 14.88
N GLU A 28 6.05 -1.45 14.80
CA GLU A 28 6.80 -0.78 13.74
C GLU A 28 6.45 -1.34 12.34
N VAL A 29 6.41 -2.67 12.22
CA VAL A 29 6.04 -3.33 10.96
C VAL A 29 4.58 -3.09 10.60
N ALA A 30 3.68 -3.02 11.59
CA ALA A 30 2.28 -2.72 11.33
C ALA A 30 2.07 -1.28 10.85
N ASP A 31 2.85 -0.31 11.34
CA ASP A 31 2.82 1.05 10.83
C ASP A 31 3.30 1.11 9.37
N TYR A 32 4.36 0.38 9.02
CA TYR A 32 4.78 0.27 7.62
C TYR A 32 3.72 -0.38 6.71
N GLN A 33 3.05 -1.43 7.18
CA GLN A 33 1.94 -2.05 6.44
C GLN A 33 0.83 -1.04 6.14
N LYS A 34 0.49 -0.19 7.12
CA LYS A 34 -0.50 0.87 6.95
C LYS A 34 -0.06 1.88 5.89
N GLN A 35 1.16 2.42 6.02
CA GLN A 35 1.70 3.39 5.06
C GLN A 35 1.77 2.81 3.63
N ILE A 36 2.16 1.54 3.50
CA ILE A 36 2.16 0.82 2.22
C ILE A 36 0.74 0.68 1.66
N GLY A 37 -0.25 0.39 2.50
CA GLY A 37 -1.66 0.32 2.10
C GLY A 37 -2.19 1.65 1.55
N GLU A 38 -1.86 2.75 2.21
CA GLU A 38 -2.19 4.11 1.75
C GLU A 38 -1.55 4.40 0.39
N ILE A 39 -0.23 4.16 0.26
CA ILE A 39 0.49 4.35 -1.01
C ILE A 39 -0.10 3.51 -2.14
N ARG A 40 -0.48 2.25 -1.88
CA ARG A 40 -1.12 1.39 -2.89
C ARG A 40 -2.46 1.95 -3.37
N THR A 41 -3.22 2.53 -2.45
CA THR A 41 -4.52 3.16 -2.77
C THR A 41 -4.31 4.39 -3.64
N ASP A 42 -3.37 5.26 -3.28
CA ASP A 42 -3.02 6.45 -4.05
C ASP A 42 -2.50 6.09 -5.45
N LEU A 43 -1.64 5.08 -5.54
CA LEU A 43 -1.14 4.55 -6.81
C LEU A 43 -2.26 3.97 -7.68
N ALA A 44 -3.26 3.31 -7.08
CA ALA A 44 -4.40 2.79 -7.84
C ALA A 44 -5.23 3.93 -8.45
N VAL A 45 -5.47 5.01 -7.68
CA VAL A 45 -6.15 6.21 -8.18
C VAL A 45 -5.34 6.87 -9.29
N LEU A 46 -4.04 7.06 -9.07
CA LEU A 46 -3.14 7.67 -10.06
C LEU A 46 -3.14 6.87 -11.38
N LYS A 47 -3.06 5.53 -11.30
CA LYS A 47 -3.11 4.64 -12.46
C LYS A 47 -4.43 4.78 -13.23
N TRP A 48 -5.55 4.89 -12.53
CA TRP A 48 -6.85 5.14 -13.17
C TRP A 48 -6.89 6.49 -13.88
N MET A 49 -6.41 7.55 -13.24
CA MET A 49 -6.36 8.89 -13.83
C MET A 49 -5.46 8.91 -15.07
N THR A 50 -4.28 8.30 -15.01
CA THR A 50 -3.39 8.16 -16.17
C THR A 50 -4.07 7.38 -17.29
N GLY A 51 -4.77 6.28 -16.96
CA GLY A 51 -5.54 5.51 -17.95
C GLY A 51 -6.61 6.35 -18.66
N ILE A 52 -7.38 7.15 -17.90
CA ILE A 52 -8.38 8.07 -18.46
C ILE A 52 -7.72 9.15 -19.33
N GLY A 53 -6.62 9.73 -18.86
CA GLY A 53 -5.87 10.75 -19.60
C GLY A 53 -5.35 10.22 -20.94
N VAL A 54 -4.74 9.04 -20.93
CA VAL A 54 -4.26 8.36 -22.15
C VAL A 54 -5.43 8.04 -23.08
N ALA A 55 -6.54 7.48 -22.56
CA ALA A 55 -7.72 7.20 -23.36
C ALA A 55 -8.31 8.46 -24.00
N GLY A 56 -8.34 9.57 -23.27
CA GLY A 56 -8.78 10.87 -23.78
C GLY A 56 -7.89 11.38 -24.92
N ILE A 57 -6.57 11.31 -24.77
CA ILE A 57 -5.62 11.68 -25.83
C ILE A 57 -5.83 10.81 -27.06
N VAL A 58 -5.93 9.48 -26.89
CA VAL A 58 -6.19 8.56 -28.00
C VAL A 58 -7.52 8.86 -28.69
N ALA A 59 -8.58 9.14 -27.93
CA ALA A 59 -9.88 9.49 -28.49
C ALA A 59 -9.82 10.77 -29.33
N LEU A 60 -9.08 11.79 -28.88
CA LEU A 60 -8.87 13.03 -29.65
C LEU A 60 -8.10 12.77 -30.94
N LEU A 61 -7.06 11.93 -30.89
CA LEU A 61 -6.29 11.55 -32.09
C LEU A 61 -7.18 10.79 -33.09
N VAL A 62 -7.95 9.80 -32.62
CA VAL A 62 -8.89 9.08 -33.50
C VAL A 62 -9.90 10.05 -34.11
N ARG A 63 -10.48 10.95 -33.32
CA ARG A 63 -11.41 11.99 -33.81
C ARG A 63 -10.76 12.87 -34.87
N SER A 64 -9.48 13.25 -34.73
CA SER A 64 -8.81 14.14 -35.68
C SER A 64 -8.44 13.50 -37.01
N PHE A 65 -8.27 12.17 -37.06
CA PHE A 65 -7.89 11.45 -38.28
C PHE A 65 -9.06 10.73 -38.97
N VAL A 66 -10.16 10.47 -38.25
CA VAL A 66 -11.36 9.80 -38.79
C VAL A 66 -12.48 10.78 -39.13
N SER A 67 -12.40 12.04 -38.68
CA SER A 67 -13.34 13.12 -39.01
C SER A 67 -12.77 14.08 -40.04
#